data_AF-A0A165F1K7-F1
#
_entry.id   AF-A0A165F1K7-F1
#
_cell.length_a   1.000
_cell.length_b   1.000
_cell.length_c   1.000
_cell.angle_alpha   90.00
_cell.angle_beta   90.00
_cell.angle_gamma   90.00
#
_symmetry.space_group_name_H-M   'P 1'
#
loop_
_entity.id
_entity.type
_entity.pdbx_description
1 polymer ?
#
loop_
_entity_poly.entity_id
_entity_poly.type
_entity_poly.pdbx_seq_one_letter_code
_entity_poly.pdbx_strand_id
1 'polypeptide(L)'
;KLEAWIEVDGVRLEEHKVEYNRGTQTICCWIASESDKEFDIVWICSDDAIIATRGRITIDGYRLGGQFGPGERVYSAFRMDDSQVSPLRFGKMELIDDESAVANEAFLKNVGVIQLVVQRGSTTPSTNPMDTSLKGQTNPCIEFLKKPTPIYENLKKTGGHRLVLGEPRKCEKLRERIKFTPRENDIPVKFMFNYRPKVIDDSNLVKRQILTESTSAPSVKEDEEEATLRAVQKSLAALEERLKLHISQRQNPFAGSGNVKKEHEPMQHFFAKGEVIDLTED
;
A
#
# COMPACT_ATOMS: atom_id res chain seq x y z
N LYS A 1 11.11 -12.53 14.94
CA LYS A 1 9.89 -11.71 14.82
C LYS A 1 10.09 -10.81 13.60
N LEU A 2 9.05 -10.34 12.92
CA LEU A 2 9.24 -9.35 11.85
C LEU A 2 9.18 -7.95 12.44
N GLU A 3 10.19 -7.14 12.16
CA GLU A 3 10.28 -5.74 12.56
C GLU A 3 10.65 -4.90 11.34
N ALA A 4 10.07 -3.72 11.24
CA ALA A 4 10.37 -2.76 10.18
C ALA A 4 10.25 -1.34 10.73
N TRP A 5 11.07 -0.44 10.23
CA TRP A 5 11.11 0.96 10.63
C TRP A 5 11.64 1.83 9.49
N ILE A 6 11.55 3.15 9.68
CA ILE A 6 12.13 4.14 8.76
C ILE A 6 13.30 4.81 9.44
N GLU A 7 14.40 4.98 8.72
CA GLU A 7 15.56 5.74 9.18
C GLU A 7 15.75 7.01 8.35
N VAL A 8 16.21 8.08 8.99
CA VAL A 8 16.71 9.30 8.34
C VAL A 8 18.10 9.54 8.88
N ASP A 9 19.07 9.71 7.99
CA ASP A 9 20.48 9.88 8.36
C ASP A 9 21.01 8.76 9.30
N GLY A 10 20.53 7.52 9.11
CA GLY A 10 20.88 6.35 9.94
C GLY A 10 20.24 6.34 11.34
N VAL A 11 19.30 7.25 11.61
CA VAL A 11 18.57 7.32 12.88
C VAL A 11 17.13 6.85 12.66
N ARG A 12 16.72 5.84 13.42
CA ARG A 12 15.33 5.34 13.44
C ARG A 12 14.37 6.46 13.87
N LEU A 13 13.37 6.72 13.04
CA LEU A 13 12.28 7.65 13.34
C LEU A 13 11.37 7.10 14.44
N GLU A 14 10.84 8.00 15.26
CA GLU A 14 9.86 7.66 16.29
C GLU A 14 8.51 7.26 15.65
N GLU A 15 7.95 6.15 16.15
CA GLU A 15 6.69 5.59 15.69
C GLU A 15 5.57 5.96 16.67
N HIS A 16 4.58 6.71 16.20
CA HIS A 16 3.44 7.13 16.99
C HIS A 16 2.18 6.35 16.61
N LYS A 17 1.27 6.18 17.58
CA LYS A 17 -0.05 5.56 17.40
C LYS A 17 0.05 4.23 16.62
N VAL A 18 0.84 3.32 17.17
CA VAL A 18 1.04 1.98 16.58
C VAL A 18 -0.23 1.15 16.79
N GLU A 19 -0.82 0.69 15.70
CA GLU A 19 -2.03 -0.13 15.66
C GLU A 19 -1.73 -1.45 14.95
N TYR A 20 -2.20 -2.56 15.52
CA TYR A 20 -2.04 -3.88 14.91
C TYR A 20 -3.40 -4.52 14.59
N ASN A 21 -3.64 -4.77 13.31
CA ASN A 21 -4.78 -5.53 12.84
C ASN A 21 -4.38 -6.99 12.62
N ARG A 22 -4.79 -7.86 13.54
CA ARG A 22 -4.51 -9.30 13.49
C ARG A 22 -5.16 -10.00 12.30
N GLY A 23 -6.36 -9.57 11.88
CA GLY A 23 -7.10 -10.19 10.79
C GLY A 23 -6.42 -10.01 9.44
N THR A 24 -5.80 -8.86 9.21
CA THR A 24 -5.09 -8.53 7.96
C THR A 24 -3.57 -8.60 8.08
N GLN A 25 -3.05 -8.99 9.25
CA GLN A 25 -1.62 -8.94 9.60
C GLN A 25 -0.97 -7.59 9.24
N THR A 26 -1.68 -6.50 9.51
CA THR A 26 -1.25 -5.15 9.16
C THR A 26 -0.89 -4.37 10.42
N ILE A 27 0.29 -3.78 10.42
CA ILE A 27 0.78 -2.85 11.43
C ILE A 27 0.75 -1.45 10.82
N CYS A 28 0.07 -0.51 11.47
CA CYS A 28 0.00 0.88 11.06
C CYS A 28 0.65 1.77 12.12
N CYS A 29 1.41 2.77 11.71
CA CYS A 29 1.91 3.80 12.62
C CYS A 29 2.05 5.14 11.90
N TRP A 30 2.34 6.18 12.67
CA TRP A 30 2.67 7.51 12.18
C TRP A 30 4.14 7.83 12.43
N ILE A 31 4.79 8.45 11.45
CA ILE A 31 6.16 8.93 11.57
C ILE A 31 6.26 10.41 11.16
N ALA A 32 7.14 11.14 11.82
CA ALA A 32 7.47 12.50 11.42
C ALA A 32 8.40 12.46 10.20
N SER A 33 8.10 13.26 9.19
CA SER A 33 8.94 13.43 8.00
C SER A 33 9.46 14.85 7.92
N GLU A 34 10.65 15.00 7.37
CA GLU A 34 11.33 16.27 7.15
C GLU A 34 11.58 16.44 5.66
N SER A 35 11.18 17.58 5.10
CA SER A 35 11.39 17.85 3.67
C SER A 35 12.87 17.79 3.32
N ASP A 36 13.15 17.28 2.13
CA ASP A 36 14.47 17.17 1.51
C ASP A 36 15.44 16.23 2.24
N LYS A 37 14.95 15.43 3.20
CA LYS A 37 15.72 14.38 3.86
C LYS A 37 15.58 13.03 3.18
N GLU A 38 16.72 12.40 2.91
CA GLU A 38 16.78 11.01 2.43
C GLU A 38 16.34 10.08 3.57
N PHE A 39 15.66 9.00 3.21
CA PHE A 39 15.21 8.02 4.19
C PHE A 39 15.36 6.60 3.67
N ASP A 40 15.54 5.69 4.62
CA ASP A 40 15.70 4.26 4.37
C ASP A 40 14.53 3.48 4.95
N ILE A 41 14.06 2.48 4.21
CA ILE A 41 13.08 1.51 4.70
C ILE A 41 13.84 0.28 5.15
N VAL A 42 13.85 0.02 6.45
CA VAL A 42 14.61 -1.08 7.05
C VAL A 42 13.66 -2.15 7.58
N TRP A 43 14.01 -3.41 7.37
CA TRP A 43 13.29 -4.52 8.01
C TRP A 43 14.20 -5.70 8.30
N ILE A 44 13.83 -6.46 9.33
CA ILE A 44 14.54 -7.66 9.76
C ILE A 44 13.56 -8.73 10.22
N CYS A 45 13.94 -9.99 10.02
CA CYS A 45 13.29 -11.13 10.65
C CYS A 45 14.20 -11.70 11.74
N SER A 46 13.93 -11.34 13.00
CA SER A 46 14.75 -11.73 14.16
C SER A 46 14.56 -13.18 14.62
N ASP A 47 13.70 -13.97 13.97
CA ASP A 47 13.48 -15.38 14.36
C ASP A 47 14.65 -16.29 13.92
N ASP A 48 15.35 -15.94 12.83
CA ASP A 48 16.42 -16.76 12.27
C ASP A 48 17.19 -15.94 11.21
N ALA A 49 18.51 -15.82 11.37
CA ALA A 49 19.36 -15.14 10.39
C ALA A 49 19.38 -15.82 9.01
N ILE A 50 19.01 -17.11 8.95
CA ILE A 50 18.99 -17.91 7.73
C ILE A 50 17.71 -17.65 6.91
N ILE A 51 16.62 -17.25 7.57
CA ILE A 51 15.34 -17.01 6.88
C ILE A 51 15.48 -15.77 6.00
N ALA A 52 15.37 -15.97 4.70
CA ALA A 52 15.30 -14.86 3.76
C ALA A 52 13.93 -14.19 3.87
N THR A 53 13.93 -12.87 3.78
CA THR A 53 12.70 -12.07 3.65
C THR A 53 12.64 -11.47 2.26
N ARG A 54 11.42 -11.20 1.77
CA ARG A 54 11.17 -10.35 0.60
C ARG A 54 10.27 -9.20 1.03
N GLY A 55 10.80 -7.99 0.98
CA GLY A 55 10.04 -6.75 1.13
C GLY A 55 9.57 -6.25 -0.23
N ARG A 56 8.26 -6.00 -0.38
CA ARG A 56 7.69 -5.28 -1.52
C ARG A 56 7.24 -3.90 -1.05
N ILE A 57 7.69 -2.88 -1.76
CA ILE A 57 7.55 -1.49 -1.34
C ILE A 57 6.60 -0.76 -2.29
N THR A 58 5.61 -0.11 -1.67
CA THR A 58 4.69 0.81 -2.32
C THR A 58 4.72 2.12 -1.55
N ILE A 59 4.95 3.25 -2.21
CA ILE A 59 4.96 4.57 -1.59
C ILE A 59 4.02 5.47 -2.36
N ASP A 60 3.15 6.18 -1.65
CA ASP A 60 2.12 7.03 -2.25
C ASP A 60 1.24 6.29 -3.27
N GLY A 61 1.06 4.98 -3.10
CA GLY A 61 0.31 4.12 -4.03
C GLY A 61 1.13 3.59 -5.22
N TYR A 62 2.38 4.02 -5.40
CA TYR A 62 3.26 3.55 -6.47
C TYR A 62 4.16 2.41 -6.03
N ARG A 63 4.19 1.34 -6.82
CA ARG A 63 5.03 0.17 -6.54
C ARG A 63 6.46 0.43 -6.99
N LEU A 64 7.37 0.61 -6.04
CA LEU A 64 8.78 0.93 -6.31
C LEU A 64 9.65 -0.31 -6.54
N GLY A 65 9.18 -1.49 -6.14
CA GLY A 65 9.91 -2.74 -6.25
C GLY A 65 10.08 -3.40 -4.90
N GLY A 66 11.29 -3.84 -4.59
CA GLY A 66 11.57 -4.54 -3.35
C GLY A 66 13.00 -5.06 -3.26
N GLN A 67 13.36 -5.55 -2.09
CA GLN A 67 14.59 -6.33 -1.88
C GLN A 67 14.26 -7.64 -1.20
N PHE A 68 15.18 -8.59 -1.31
CA PHE A 68 15.09 -9.84 -0.61
C PHE A 68 16.46 -10.41 -0.28
N GLY A 69 16.48 -11.29 0.71
CA GLY A 69 17.69 -11.92 1.23
C GLY A 69 17.60 -12.20 2.72
N PRO A 70 18.60 -12.89 3.28
CA PRO A 70 18.70 -13.15 4.72
C PRO A 70 19.06 -11.88 5.50
N GLY A 71 18.79 -11.90 6.81
CA GLY A 71 19.17 -10.83 7.74
C GLY A 71 18.41 -9.51 7.53
N GLU A 72 19.03 -8.43 8.01
CA GLU A 72 18.52 -7.06 7.87
C GLU A 72 18.56 -6.61 6.41
N ARG A 73 17.50 -5.97 5.94
CA ARG A 73 17.38 -5.40 4.59
C ARG A 73 17.13 -3.90 4.69
N VAL A 74 17.75 -3.17 3.78
CA VAL A 74 17.69 -1.70 3.72
C VAL A 74 17.37 -1.28 2.29
N TYR A 75 16.21 -0.66 2.10
CA TYR A 75 15.82 -0.07 0.83
C TYR A 75 15.93 1.45 0.90
N SER A 76 17.02 1.98 0.33
CA SER A 76 17.40 3.39 0.37
C SER A 76 17.17 4.14 -0.94
N ALA A 77 17.04 3.42 -2.06
CA ALA A 77 17.03 4.02 -3.38
C ALA A 77 16.18 3.23 -4.38
N PHE A 78 15.53 3.98 -5.28
CA PHE A 78 14.83 3.45 -6.43
C PHE A 78 15.81 3.27 -7.59
N ARG A 79 15.81 2.09 -8.22
CA ARG A 79 16.66 1.83 -9.39
C ARG A 79 16.01 2.38 -10.66
N MET A 80 16.65 3.38 -11.25
CA MET A 80 16.20 4.04 -12.47
C MET A 80 16.53 3.20 -13.71
N ASP A 81 17.74 2.62 -13.73
CA ASP A 81 18.24 1.75 -14.78
C ASP A 81 19.35 0.80 -14.26
N ASP A 82 20.05 0.11 -15.16
CA ASP A 82 21.12 -0.84 -14.82
C ASP A 82 22.32 -0.19 -14.11
N SER A 83 22.50 1.11 -14.25
CA SER A 83 23.66 1.88 -13.81
C SER A 83 23.33 3.03 -12.86
N GLN A 84 22.07 3.40 -12.70
CA GLN A 84 21.63 4.53 -11.88
C GLN A 84 20.57 4.13 -10.85
N VAL A 85 20.75 4.66 -9.64
CA VAL A 85 19.78 4.64 -8.55
C VAL A 85 19.53 6.05 -8.08
N SER A 86 18.31 6.34 -7.62
CA SER A 86 17.97 7.62 -7.02
C SER A 86 17.51 7.40 -5.58
N PRO A 87 18.10 8.09 -4.59
CA PRO A 87 17.70 7.98 -3.19
C PRO A 87 16.23 8.32 -2.98
N LEU A 88 15.60 7.66 -2.00
CA LEU A 88 14.27 8.03 -1.56
C LEU A 88 14.35 9.26 -0.67
N ARG A 89 13.51 10.26 -0.93
CA ARG A 89 13.51 11.52 -0.21
C ARG A 89 12.08 11.95 0.10
N PHE A 90 11.86 12.50 1.29
CA PHE A 90 10.62 13.23 1.55
C PHE A 90 10.69 14.57 0.84
N GLY A 91 9.69 14.92 0.03
CA GLY A 91 9.61 16.20 -0.64
C GLY A 91 8.32 16.93 -0.33
N LYS A 92 8.31 18.24 -0.53
CA LYS A 92 7.09 19.05 -0.39
C LYS A 92 6.09 18.68 -1.46
N MET A 93 4.83 18.65 -1.06
CA MET A 93 3.72 18.49 -1.98
C MET A 93 3.38 19.85 -2.59
N GLU A 94 3.38 19.93 -3.92
CA GLU A 94 2.88 21.10 -4.65
C GLU A 94 1.36 21.06 -4.67
N LEU A 95 0.75 22.10 -4.10
CA LEU A 95 -0.69 22.30 -4.09
C LEU A 95 -1.05 23.33 -5.15
N ILE A 96 -2.14 23.07 -5.88
CA ILE A 96 -2.72 23.99 -6.85
C ILE A 96 -4.16 24.26 -6.44
N ASP A 97 -4.64 25.48 -6.70
CA ASP A 97 -6.02 25.93 -6.41
C ASP A 97 -6.98 25.74 -7.59
N ASP A 98 -6.48 25.23 -8.71
CA ASP A 98 -7.29 24.90 -9.87
C ASP A 98 -7.97 23.53 -9.70
N GLU A 99 -9.30 23.54 -9.69
CA GLU A 99 -10.18 22.37 -9.62
C GLU A 99 -10.03 21.44 -10.83
N SER A 100 -9.41 21.91 -11.93
CA SER A 100 -9.10 21.10 -13.12
C SER A 100 -8.02 20.03 -12.89
N ALA A 101 -7.31 20.07 -11.75
CA ALA A 101 -6.28 19.09 -11.41
C ALA A 101 -6.88 17.70 -11.11
N VAL A 102 -6.91 16.84 -12.13
CA VAL A 102 -7.36 15.44 -12.01
C VAL A 102 -6.30 14.61 -11.28
N ALA A 103 -6.35 14.62 -9.95
CA ALA A 103 -5.62 13.65 -9.15
C ALA A 103 -6.35 12.29 -9.20
N ASN A 104 -5.62 11.22 -9.51
CA ASN A 104 -6.15 9.86 -9.46
C ASN A 104 -6.65 9.55 -8.04
N GLU A 105 -7.90 9.13 -7.87
CA GLU A 105 -8.49 8.82 -6.56
C GLU A 105 -7.68 7.75 -5.79
N ALA A 106 -7.09 6.78 -6.51
CA ALA A 106 -6.24 5.76 -5.91
C ALA A 106 -4.93 6.36 -5.37
N PHE A 107 -4.40 7.40 -6.00
CA PHE A 107 -3.23 8.13 -5.52
C PHE A 107 -3.58 8.92 -4.25
N LEU A 108 -4.68 9.68 -4.26
CA LEU A 108 -5.12 10.48 -3.13
C LEU A 108 -5.39 9.66 -1.85
N LYS A 109 -5.81 8.40 -2.00
CA LYS A 109 -6.02 7.48 -0.86
C LYS A 109 -4.73 6.97 -0.24
N ASN A 110 -3.63 6.95 -1.00
CA ASN A 110 -2.38 6.34 -0.58
C ASN A 110 -1.25 7.37 -0.40
N VAL A 111 -1.45 8.63 -0.76
CA VAL A 111 -0.46 9.70 -0.56
C VAL A 111 -0.13 9.85 0.92
N GLY A 112 1.14 10.03 1.24
CA GLY A 112 1.59 10.08 2.63
C GLY A 112 1.72 8.71 3.29
N VAL A 113 1.71 7.62 2.52
CA VAL A 113 1.82 6.25 3.03
C VAL A 113 2.99 5.51 2.40
N ILE A 114 3.89 4.99 3.24
CA ILE A 114 4.88 3.98 2.88
C ILE A 114 4.33 2.63 3.31
N GLN A 115 4.03 1.77 2.34
CA GLN A 115 3.60 0.40 2.57
C GLN A 115 4.74 -0.58 2.25
N LEU A 116 5.13 -1.36 3.25
CA LEU A 116 6.06 -2.48 3.12
C LEU A 116 5.30 -3.80 3.35
N VAL A 117 5.32 -4.70 2.38
CA VAL A 117 4.79 -6.06 2.54
C VAL A 117 5.96 -7.03 2.61
N VAL A 118 6.17 -7.64 3.78
CA VAL A 118 7.25 -8.59 4.03
C VAL A 118 6.73 -10.01 4.02
N GLN A 119 7.39 -10.88 3.25
CA GLN A 119 7.10 -12.31 3.21
C GLN A 119 8.36 -13.11 3.53
N ARG A 120 8.25 -14.19 4.32
CA ARG A 120 9.39 -15.07 4.59
C ARG A 120 9.54 -16.12 3.50
N GLY A 121 10.75 -16.64 3.33
CA GLY A 121 11.04 -17.65 2.33
C GLY A 121 12.50 -18.07 2.32
N SER A 122 12.91 -18.63 1.20
CA SER A 122 14.29 -19.02 0.94
C SER A 122 14.77 -18.41 -0.37
N THR A 123 16.09 -18.26 -0.47
CA THR A 123 16.76 -17.78 -1.68
C THR A 123 17.63 -18.87 -2.27
N THR A 124 17.54 -19.06 -3.58
CA THR A 124 18.43 -19.97 -4.33
C THR A 124 19.10 -19.21 -5.45
N PRO A 125 20.36 -19.52 -5.81
CA PRO A 125 20.95 -19.02 -7.05
C PRO A 125 20.04 -19.35 -8.24
N SER A 126 19.92 -18.44 -9.20
CA SER A 126 19.17 -18.66 -10.43
C SER A 126 20.13 -18.81 -11.60
N THR A 127 20.04 -19.94 -12.30
CA THR A 127 20.86 -20.27 -13.47
C THR A 127 20.28 -19.73 -14.79
N ASN A 128 19.03 -19.27 -14.80
CA ASN A 128 18.38 -18.84 -16.03
C ASN A 128 18.99 -17.54 -16.57
N PRO A 129 19.27 -17.44 -17.88
CA PRO A 129 19.75 -16.21 -18.54
C PRO A 129 18.70 -15.09 -18.46
N MET A 130 19.09 -13.81 -18.66
CA MET A 130 18.12 -12.70 -18.49
C MET A 130 17.14 -12.85 -19.60
N ASP A 131 15.87 -12.89 -19.24
CA ASP A 131 14.90 -12.44 -20.20
C ASP A 131 15.17 -10.93 -20.42
N THR A 132 16.03 -10.64 -21.39
CA THR A 132 16.34 -9.28 -21.82
C THR A 132 15.20 -8.69 -22.64
N SER A 133 14.07 -9.40 -22.83
CA SER A 133 12.93 -8.88 -23.61
C SER A 133 12.29 -7.63 -22.99
N LEU A 134 12.54 -7.36 -21.70
CA LEU A 134 12.10 -6.12 -21.04
C LEU A 134 13.04 -4.91 -21.29
N LYS A 135 14.11 -5.07 -22.07
CA LYS A 135 14.95 -3.92 -22.47
C LYS A 135 14.10 -2.93 -23.28
N GLY A 136 13.91 -1.73 -22.73
CA GLY A 136 13.20 -0.63 -23.38
C GLY A 136 11.80 -0.35 -22.84
N GLN A 137 11.25 -1.16 -21.92
CA GLN A 137 10.03 -0.78 -21.20
C GLN A 137 10.39 0.20 -20.08
N THR A 138 9.92 1.44 -20.20
CA THR A 138 10.00 2.42 -19.12
C THR A 138 9.07 1.99 -18.00
N ASN A 139 9.60 1.88 -16.77
CA ASN A 139 8.76 1.62 -15.61
C ASN A 139 7.83 2.85 -15.44
N PRO A 140 6.50 2.71 -15.51
CA PRO A 140 5.57 3.85 -15.44
C PRO A 140 5.70 4.65 -14.13
N CYS A 141 6.25 4.05 -13.07
CA CYS A 141 6.54 4.74 -11.82
C CYS A 141 7.63 5.83 -12.01
N ILE A 142 8.57 5.66 -12.94
CA ILE A 142 9.65 6.62 -13.18
C ILE A 142 9.09 7.95 -13.68
N GLU A 143 8.18 7.93 -14.65
CA GLU A 143 7.58 9.15 -15.20
C GLU A 143 6.81 9.91 -14.12
N PHE A 144 6.05 9.18 -13.29
CA PHE A 144 5.32 9.78 -12.18
C PHE A 144 6.23 10.43 -11.14
N LEU A 145 7.33 9.77 -10.79
CA LEU A 145 8.27 10.27 -9.79
C LEU A 145 9.10 11.45 -10.31
N LYS A 146 9.33 11.53 -11.63
CA LYS A 146 10.03 12.67 -12.28
C LYS A 146 9.14 13.90 -12.41
N LYS A 147 7.84 13.72 -12.62
CA LYS A 147 6.87 14.81 -12.81
C LYS A 147 5.76 14.67 -11.78
N PRO A 148 5.99 15.13 -10.54
CA PRO A 148 4.98 15.05 -9.51
C PRO A 148 3.71 15.77 -9.97
N THR A 149 2.60 15.03 -10.09
CA THR A 149 1.31 15.66 -10.40
C THR A 149 0.92 16.58 -9.24
N PRO A 150 0.60 17.86 -9.49
CA PRO A 150 0.10 18.75 -8.47
C PRO A 150 -1.24 18.24 -7.92
N ILE A 151 -1.48 18.51 -6.64
CA ILE A 151 -2.69 18.05 -5.93
C ILE A 151 -3.57 19.25 -5.63
N TYR A 152 -4.85 19.14 -5.94
CA TYR A 152 -5.83 20.16 -5.56
C TYR A 152 -5.95 20.23 -4.03
N GLU A 153 -5.82 21.43 -3.47
CA GLU A 153 -5.72 21.64 -2.02
C GLU A 153 -6.91 21.03 -1.25
N ASN A 154 -8.13 21.15 -1.78
CA ASN A 154 -9.35 20.65 -1.13
C ASN A 154 -9.49 19.11 -1.15
N LEU A 155 -8.70 18.41 -1.95
CA LEU A 155 -8.68 16.94 -2.00
C LEU A 155 -7.67 16.32 -1.04
N LYS A 156 -6.88 17.15 -0.34
CA LYS A 156 -5.83 16.71 0.57
C LYS A 156 -6.43 16.14 1.85
N LYS A 157 -6.25 14.84 2.08
CA LYS A 157 -6.79 14.19 3.29
C LYS A 157 -5.88 14.27 4.50
N THR A 158 -4.56 14.29 4.36
CA THR A 158 -3.59 14.63 5.43
C THR A 158 -2.17 14.46 4.86
N GLY A 159 -1.22 15.34 5.22
CA GLY A 159 0.20 15.19 4.87
C GLY A 159 0.69 16.17 3.80
N GLY A 160 1.58 17.09 4.17
CA GLY A 160 2.20 18.07 3.26
C GLY A 160 3.45 17.57 2.54
N HIS A 161 3.84 16.32 2.76
CA HIS A 161 4.98 15.70 2.11
C HIS A 161 4.51 14.57 1.18
N ARG A 162 5.33 14.30 0.17
CA ARG A 162 5.21 13.17 -0.77
C ARG A 162 6.58 12.56 -1.00
N LEU A 163 6.63 11.38 -1.62
CA LEU A 163 7.88 10.84 -2.14
C LEU A 163 8.41 11.71 -3.28
N VAL A 164 9.69 12.04 -3.19
CA VAL A 164 10.48 12.62 -4.26
C VAL A 164 11.76 11.80 -4.40
N LEU A 165 12.23 11.67 -5.63
CA LEU A 165 13.50 11.04 -5.93
C LEU A 165 14.65 12.05 -5.79
N GLY A 166 15.72 11.65 -5.11
CA GLY A 166 16.95 12.43 -5.00
C GLY A 166 17.72 12.51 -6.32
N GLU A 167 18.88 13.16 -6.30
CA GLU A 167 19.75 13.19 -7.48
C GLU A 167 20.23 11.77 -7.85
N PRO A 168 20.13 11.35 -9.12
CA PRO A 168 20.59 10.04 -9.54
C PRO A 168 22.09 9.83 -9.27
N ARG A 169 22.44 8.71 -8.65
CA ARG A 169 23.81 8.27 -8.37
C ARG A 169 24.14 7.05 -9.21
N LYS A 170 25.40 6.93 -9.65
CA LYS A 170 25.89 5.72 -10.30
C LYS A 170 25.90 4.57 -9.29
N CYS A 171 25.54 3.38 -9.74
CA CYS A 171 25.60 2.16 -8.95
C CYS A 171 26.24 1.04 -9.76
N GLU A 172 26.78 0.05 -9.05
CA GLU A 172 27.23 -1.17 -9.70
C GLU A 172 26.05 -1.95 -10.27
N LYS A 173 26.31 -2.63 -11.39
CA LYS A 173 25.38 -3.60 -11.95
C LYS A 173 25.21 -4.75 -10.97
N LEU A 174 23.97 -5.21 -10.80
CA LEU A 174 23.69 -6.39 -10.01
C LEU A 174 24.37 -7.60 -10.65
N ARG A 175 25.30 -8.23 -9.92
CA ARG A 175 26.14 -9.33 -10.45
C ARG A 175 25.48 -10.70 -10.36
N GLU A 176 24.53 -10.89 -9.43
CA GLU A 176 23.99 -12.21 -9.14
C GLU A 176 22.48 -12.25 -9.18
N ARG A 177 21.96 -13.36 -9.72
CA ARG A 177 20.54 -13.64 -9.72
C ARG A 177 20.19 -14.59 -8.62
N ILE A 178 19.24 -14.14 -7.84
CA ILE A 178 18.72 -14.91 -6.74
C ILE A 178 17.23 -15.08 -7.02
N LYS A 179 16.75 -16.31 -6.93
CA LYS A 179 15.33 -16.63 -6.93
C LYS A 179 14.85 -16.65 -5.49
N PHE A 180 13.74 -15.97 -5.22
CA PHE A 180 13.06 -16.05 -3.94
C PHE A 180 11.89 -17.03 -4.04
N THR A 181 11.88 -18.02 -3.15
CA THR A 181 10.78 -18.98 -3.00
C THR A 181 10.07 -18.68 -1.69
N PRO A 182 8.82 -18.19 -1.71
CA PRO A 182 8.06 -17.95 -0.48
C PRO A 182 7.89 -19.22 0.34
N ARG A 183 7.88 -19.07 1.67
CA ARG A 183 7.53 -20.17 2.56
C ARG A 183 6.06 -20.51 2.37
N GLU A 184 5.76 -21.80 2.24
CA GLU A 184 4.40 -22.29 2.09
C GLU A 184 3.56 -21.91 3.33
N ASN A 185 2.32 -21.48 3.10
CA ASN A 185 1.36 -21.04 4.13
C ASN A 185 1.81 -19.84 5.00
N ASP A 186 2.93 -19.18 4.69
CA ASP A 186 3.34 -17.95 5.38
C ASP A 186 2.55 -16.75 4.84
N ILE A 187 1.72 -16.17 5.71
CA ILE A 187 0.94 -14.97 5.41
C ILE A 187 1.89 -13.77 5.46
N PRO A 188 1.94 -12.93 4.41
CA PRO A 188 2.78 -11.73 4.41
C PRO A 188 2.32 -10.73 5.48
N VAL A 189 3.27 -10.14 6.19
CA VAL A 189 3.02 -9.06 7.15
C VAL A 189 3.11 -7.73 6.42
N LYS A 190 2.13 -6.85 6.65
CA LYS A 190 2.08 -5.50 6.08
C LYS A 190 2.45 -4.48 7.14
N PHE A 191 3.38 -3.60 6.82
CA PHE A 191 3.70 -2.40 7.58
C PHE A 191 3.26 -1.18 6.79
N MET A 192 2.51 -0.28 7.44
CA MET A 192 2.01 0.96 6.88
C MET A 192 2.52 2.12 7.72
N PHE A 193 3.49 2.87 7.20
CA PHE A 193 4.02 4.07 7.82
C PHE A 193 3.35 5.28 7.20
N ASN A 194 2.45 5.91 7.96
CA ASN A 194 1.83 7.17 7.55
C ASN A 194 2.78 8.31 7.94
N TYR A 195 3.26 9.07 6.96
CA TYR A 195 4.25 10.12 7.21
C TYR A 195 3.65 11.51 7.01
N ARG A 196 4.02 12.44 7.89
CA ARG A 196 3.57 13.84 7.83
C ARG A 196 4.67 14.79 8.30
N PRO A 197 4.65 16.07 7.88
CA PRO A 197 5.60 17.06 8.37
C PRO A 197 5.56 17.15 9.89
N LYS A 198 6.72 17.29 10.55
CA LYS A 198 6.83 17.46 12.01
C LYS A 198 6.11 18.70 12.56
N VAL A 199 5.76 19.66 11.70
CA VAL A 199 5.35 21.04 12.05
C VAL A 199 3.99 21.15 12.76
N ILE A 200 3.22 20.07 12.95
CA ILE A 200 1.88 20.17 13.56
C ILE A 200 1.61 18.99 14.48
N ASP A 201 2.02 19.09 15.74
CA ASP A 201 1.35 18.33 16.81
C ASP A 201 1.34 19.05 18.17
N ASP A 202 2.23 20.02 18.44
CA ASP A 202 2.32 20.58 19.81
C ASP A 202 1.40 21.78 20.13
N SER A 203 0.76 22.43 19.15
CA SER A 203 0.07 23.72 19.41
C SER A 203 -1.45 23.77 19.16
N ASN A 204 -2.03 22.79 18.45
CA ASN A 204 -3.46 22.82 18.09
C ASN A 204 -4.33 21.74 18.75
N LEU A 205 -3.75 20.76 19.45
CA LEU A 205 -4.52 19.80 20.26
C LEU A 205 -4.93 20.37 21.63
N VAL A 206 -4.18 21.34 22.18
CA VAL A 206 -4.53 21.98 23.46
C VAL A 206 -5.61 23.06 23.33
N LYS A 207 -5.78 23.67 22.15
CA LYS A 207 -6.74 24.78 21.97
C LYS A 207 -8.20 24.37 21.68
N ARG A 208 -8.47 23.08 21.42
CA ARG A 208 -9.87 22.60 21.27
C ARG A 208 -10.53 22.13 22.57
N GLN A 209 -9.78 22.00 23.67
CA GLN A 209 -10.39 21.75 24.99
C GLN A 209 -10.66 23.02 25.80
N ILE A 210 -10.11 24.19 25.40
CA ILE A 210 -10.26 25.44 26.18
C ILE A 210 -11.41 26.33 25.66
N LEU A 211 -12.02 26.02 24.50
CA LEU A 211 -13.17 26.79 23.97
C LEU A 211 -14.55 26.16 24.23
N THR A 212 -14.63 25.11 25.04
CA THR A 212 -15.89 24.49 25.47
C THR A 212 -16.16 24.60 26.99
N GLU A 213 -15.34 25.32 27.74
CA GLU A 213 -15.57 25.59 29.17
C GLU A 213 -15.51 27.08 29.51
N SER A 214 -16.24 27.92 28.77
CA SER A 214 -16.63 29.25 29.28
C SER A 214 -17.70 29.89 28.39
N THR A 215 -18.86 29.25 28.28
CA THR A 215 -20.07 29.98 27.91
C THR A 215 -21.16 29.58 28.88
N SER A 216 -21.42 30.49 29.81
CA SER A 216 -22.58 30.57 30.67
C SER A 216 -23.84 30.02 30.00
N ALA A 217 -24.50 29.11 30.69
CA ALA A 217 -25.79 28.54 30.36
C ALA A 217 -26.80 29.57 29.83
N PRO A 218 -27.47 29.23 28.72
CA PRO A 218 -28.90 29.38 28.60
C PRO A 218 -29.53 27.99 28.55
N SER A 219 -30.54 27.77 29.39
CA SER A 219 -31.45 26.63 29.32
C SER A 219 -32.07 26.55 27.90
N VAL A 220 -31.68 25.56 27.10
CA VAL A 220 -32.28 25.32 25.78
C VAL A 220 -32.56 23.82 25.60
N LYS A 221 -33.83 23.49 25.84
CA LYS A 221 -34.71 22.57 25.10
C LYS A 221 -34.19 21.16 24.77
N GLU A 222 -34.42 20.25 25.72
CA GLU A 222 -34.35 18.78 25.55
C GLU A 222 -35.20 18.26 24.36
N ASP A 223 -36.16 19.05 23.87
CA ASP A 223 -37.06 18.66 22.77
C ASP A 223 -36.38 18.52 21.39
N GLU A 224 -35.27 19.23 21.12
CA GLU A 224 -34.62 19.19 19.79
C GLU A 224 -33.64 18.02 19.63
N GLU A 225 -32.97 17.61 20.71
CA GLU A 225 -32.08 16.44 20.70
C GLU A 225 -32.89 15.13 20.59
N GLU A 226 -34.06 15.06 21.21
CA GLU A 226 -34.93 13.89 21.06
C GLU A 226 -35.51 13.78 19.64
N ALA A 227 -35.84 14.91 19.01
CA ALA A 227 -36.32 14.95 17.64
C ALA A 227 -35.25 14.46 16.63
N THR A 228 -33.98 14.84 16.84
CA THR A 228 -32.87 14.39 15.99
C THR A 228 -32.57 12.91 16.18
N LEU A 229 -32.60 12.39 17.41
CA LEU A 229 -32.43 10.95 17.68
C LEU A 229 -33.53 10.11 17.03
N ARG A 230 -34.80 10.55 17.08
CA ARG A 230 -35.91 9.87 16.41
C ARG A 230 -35.77 9.88 14.89
N ALA A 231 -35.27 10.97 14.30
CA ALA A 231 -35.04 11.05 12.87
C ALA A 231 -33.95 10.07 12.39
N VAL A 232 -32.87 9.93 13.17
CA VAL A 232 -31.78 8.99 12.87
C VAL A 232 -32.26 7.54 12.98
N GLN A 233 -33.02 7.20 14.02
CA GLN A 233 -33.60 5.86 14.18
C GLN A 233 -34.54 5.48 13.03
N LYS A 234 -35.35 6.43 12.54
CA LYS A 234 -36.22 6.22 11.38
C LYS A 234 -35.43 5.98 10.09
N SER A 235 -34.32 6.69 9.92
CA SER A 235 -33.43 6.51 8.76
C SER A 235 -32.77 5.13 8.75
N LEU A 236 -32.30 4.65 9.91
CA LEU A 236 -31.74 3.31 10.06
C LEU A 236 -32.74 2.21 9.70
N ALA A 237 -33.97 2.28 10.24
CA ALA A 237 -35.01 1.30 9.94
C ALA A 237 -35.35 1.24 8.43
N ALA A 238 -35.43 2.40 7.76
CA ALA A 238 -35.68 2.45 6.31
C ALA A 238 -34.53 1.82 5.49
N LEU A 239 -33.29 1.97 5.95
CA LEU A 239 -32.12 1.38 5.30
C LEU A 239 -32.10 -0.15 5.44
N GLU A 240 -32.49 -0.67 6.61
CA GLU A 240 -32.60 -2.11 6.85
C GLU A 240 -33.67 -2.77 5.97
N GLU A 241 -34.84 -2.14 5.79
CA GLU A 241 -35.86 -2.66 4.87
C GLU A 241 -35.41 -2.67 3.42
N ARG A 242 -34.71 -1.61 2.98
CA ARG A 242 -34.17 -1.53 1.63
C ARG A 242 -33.14 -2.63 1.37
N LEU A 243 -32.35 -2.98 2.39
CA LEU A 243 -31.36 -4.06 2.32
C LEU A 243 -32.04 -5.45 2.25
N LYS A 244 -33.13 -5.67 3.01
CA LYS A 244 -33.93 -6.91 2.92
C LYS A 244 -34.56 -7.12 1.55
N LEU A 245 -35.13 -6.06 0.95
CA LEU A 245 -35.67 -6.11 -0.42
C LEU A 245 -34.60 -6.46 -1.45
N HIS A 246 -33.40 -5.91 -1.29
CA HIS A 246 -32.30 -6.17 -2.22
C HIS A 246 -31.77 -7.61 -2.13
N ILE A 247 -31.85 -8.23 -0.94
CA ILE A 247 -31.49 -9.64 -0.72
C ILE A 247 -32.56 -10.57 -1.33
N SER A 248 -33.85 -10.29 -1.12
CA SER A 248 -34.94 -11.12 -1.66
C SER A 248 -35.00 -11.08 -3.19
N GLN A 249 -34.67 -9.94 -3.81
CA GLN A 249 -34.55 -9.82 -5.27
C GLN A 249 -33.37 -10.62 -5.84
N ARG A 250 -32.30 -10.83 -5.07
CA ARG A 250 -31.12 -11.60 -5.51
C ARG A 250 -31.26 -13.12 -5.35
N GLN A 251 -32.17 -13.59 -4.50
CA GLN A 251 -32.35 -15.02 -4.26
C GLN A 251 -33.27 -15.73 -5.28
N ASN A 252 -33.76 -15.04 -6.32
CA ASN A 252 -34.64 -15.64 -7.33
C ASN A 252 -34.16 -15.53 -8.81
N PRO A 253 -32.92 -15.91 -9.17
CA PRO A 253 -32.48 -15.89 -10.57
C PRO A 253 -32.84 -17.13 -11.40
N PHE A 254 -33.56 -18.13 -10.86
CA PHE A 254 -33.81 -19.42 -11.55
C PHE A 254 -35.23 -19.67 -12.06
N ALA A 255 -36.15 -18.72 -11.94
CA ALA A 255 -37.50 -18.87 -12.50
C ALA A 255 -37.66 -18.05 -13.79
N GLY A 256 -37.15 -18.58 -14.90
CA GLY A 256 -37.57 -18.16 -16.25
C GLY A 256 -36.45 -17.61 -17.13
N SER A 257 -35.75 -18.51 -17.84
CA SER A 257 -35.17 -18.17 -19.14
C SER A 257 -35.22 -19.40 -20.03
N GLY A 258 -35.82 -19.24 -21.19
CA GLY A 258 -36.19 -20.30 -22.10
C GLY A 258 -35.02 -21.10 -22.67
N ASN A 259 -35.34 -22.33 -23.04
CA ASN A 259 -34.47 -23.29 -23.71
C ASN A 259 -33.78 -22.69 -24.94
N VAL A 260 -32.50 -22.35 -24.83
CA VAL A 260 -31.61 -22.20 -25.98
C VAL A 260 -30.95 -23.54 -26.22
N LYS A 261 -31.42 -24.23 -27.26
CA LYS A 261 -30.87 -25.48 -27.79
C LYS A 261 -29.47 -25.16 -28.35
N LYS A 262 -28.40 -25.55 -27.64
CA LYS A 262 -27.03 -25.55 -28.16
C LYS A 262 -26.66 -26.96 -28.61
N GLU A 263 -26.19 -27.05 -29.85
CA GLU A 263 -25.70 -28.28 -30.46
C GLU A 263 -24.41 -28.74 -29.77
N HIS A 264 -24.31 -30.05 -29.63
CA HIS A 264 -23.27 -30.76 -28.90
C HIS A 264 -22.21 -31.21 -29.90
N GLU A 265 -21.07 -30.53 -29.97
CA GLU A 265 -19.86 -31.09 -30.58
C GLU A 265 -19.08 -31.92 -29.55
N PRO A 266 -18.69 -33.16 -29.86
CA PRO A 266 -17.88 -33.98 -28.97
C PRO A 266 -16.40 -33.62 -29.08
N MET A 267 -15.87 -32.87 -28.12
CA MET A 267 -14.42 -32.75 -27.94
C MET A 267 -13.88 -33.99 -27.22
N GLN A 268 -13.41 -34.93 -28.03
CA GLN A 268 -12.43 -35.96 -27.68
C GLN A 268 -11.10 -35.31 -27.25
N HIS A 269 -10.68 -35.50 -26.01
CA HIS A 269 -9.52 -36.35 -25.66
C HIS A 269 -9.13 -36.17 -24.19
N PHE A 270 -9.26 -37.28 -23.47
CA PHE A 270 -8.67 -37.50 -22.15
C PHE A 270 -7.16 -37.74 -22.32
N PHE A 271 -6.33 -37.01 -21.58
CA PHE A 271 -5.03 -37.53 -21.18
C PHE A 271 -5.22 -38.35 -19.90
N ALA A 272 -4.95 -39.66 -20.00
CA ALA A 272 -4.95 -40.54 -18.84
C ALA A 272 -3.71 -40.26 -17.97
N LYS A 273 -3.90 -40.36 -16.66
CA LYS A 273 -2.87 -40.13 -15.64
C LYS A 273 -1.87 -41.29 -15.67
N GLY A 274 -0.73 -41.12 -16.36
CA GLY A 274 0.33 -42.14 -16.36
C GLY A 274 1.36 -42.14 -17.51
N GLU A 275 1.31 -41.22 -18.48
CA GLU A 275 2.32 -41.19 -19.55
C GLU A 275 3.64 -40.56 -19.08
N VAL A 276 4.69 -41.38 -19.08
CA VAL A 276 6.09 -40.96 -19.00
C VAL A 276 6.55 -40.74 -20.43
N ILE A 277 6.87 -39.50 -20.79
CA ILE A 277 7.47 -39.17 -22.08
C ILE A 277 8.97 -39.39 -21.95
N ASP A 278 9.46 -40.43 -22.62
CA ASP A 278 10.90 -40.70 -22.75
C ASP A 278 11.45 -39.86 -23.91
N LEU A 279 12.52 -39.11 -23.65
CA LEU A 279 13.19 -38.24 -24.62
C LEU A 279 14.65 -38.66 -24.71
N THR A 280 14.87 -39.77 -25.40
CA THR A 280 16.17 -40.10 -25.98
C THR A 280 15.94 -40.48 -27.42
N GLU A 281 16.38 -39.61 -28.33
CA GLU A 281 16.97 -40.01 -29.62
C GLU A 281 17.76 -38.82 -30.18
N ASP A 282 19.07 -39.06 -30.30
CA ASP A 282 20.12 -38.54 -31.19
C ASP A 282 20.23 -37.03 -31.55
#